data_AF-A0A1T3CLJ5-F1
#
_entry.id   AF-A0A1T3CLJ5-F1
#
_cell.length_a   1.000
_cell.length_b   1.000
_cell.length_c   1.000
_cell.angle_alpha   90.00
_cell.angle_beta   90.00
_cell.angle_gamma   90.00
#
_symmetry.space_group_name_H-M   'P 1'
#
loop_
_entity.id
_entity.type
_entity.pdbx_description
1 polymer ?
#
loop_
_entity_poly.entity_id
_entity_poly.type
_entity_poly.pdbx_seq_one_letter_code
_entity_poly.pdbx_strand_id
1 'polypeptide(L)'
;MTGIETMLDILAELIGGSFVQGNALALCFFKTYGFVTCSHALSFSIDLKIAHYVKIPPRFTFFAQMVPTLVSTFVSVGIVSYQVHLKDICTEKAPFKFTCPNQTSFFTGVTLWGTVGPKRLWGVGGQYSETLVGFPVGIVVVVIFWVLGKYFPKNRVLRATHPVALLNGGMYWAPYNLCYIWPAVPVAFLSWIYIKKRFLTLWSKYNFVLSAAFSAGIAISAIIQFFALTYRGINMDWWGNNVVNMGCEGTACPLNKLPEGEFFGPAPGHYN
;
A
#
# COMPACT_ATOMS: atom_id res chain seq x y z
N MET A 1 5.42 -12.68 17.26
CA MET A 1 4.51 -11.62 16.79
C MET A 1 5.05 -11.17 15.44
N THR A 2 4.28 -11.34 14.37
CA THR A 2 4.72 -11.10 12.99
C THR A 2 4.89 -9.62 12.66
N GLY A 3 4.34 -8.70 13.48
CA GLY A 3 4.45 -7.25 13.25
C GLY A 3 3.74 -6.77 11.99
N ILE A 4 2.87 -7.61 11.40
CA ILE A 4 2.13 -7.32 10.19
C ILE A 4 0.79 -6.72 10.59
N GLU A 5 0.52 -5.50 10.11
CA GLU A 5 -0.81 -4.90 10.17
C GLU A 5 -1.68 -5.57 9.11
N THR A 6 -2.77 -6.23 9.53
CA THR A 6 -3.76 -6.75 8.59
C THR A 6 -4.64 -5.59 8.15
N MET A 7 -4.47 -5.17 6.90
CA MET A 7 -5.13 -4.00 6.34
C MET A 7 -6.64 -4.29 6.16
N LEU A 8 -7.48 -3.69 7.00
CA LEU A 8 -8.95 -3.79 6.93
C LEU A 8 -9.57 -2.89 5.86
N ASP A 9 -8.74 -2.28 5.00
CA ASP A 9 -9.14 -1.25 4.05
C ASP A 9 -10.23 -1.76 3.09
N ILE A 10 -10.00 -2.91 2.46
CA ILE A 10 -10.96 -3.54 1.54
C ILE A 10 -12.29 -3.86 2.24
N LEU A 11 -12.25 -4.24 3.52
CA LEU A 11 -13.47 -4.52 4.27
C LEU A 11 -14.23 -3.23 4.58
N ALA A 12 -13.52 -2.15 4.93
CA ALA A 12 -14.12 -0.84 5.13
C ALA A 12 -14.72 -0.28 3.84
N GLU A 13 -14.06 -0.48 2.70
CA GLU A 13 -14.57 -0.09 1.37
C GLU A 13 -15.78 -0.91 0.94
N LEU A 14 -15.75 -2.24 1.17
CA LEU A 14 -16.87 -3.13 0.87
C LEU A 14 -18.10 -2.78 1.71
N ILE A 15 -17.93 -2.61 3.02
CA ILE A 15 -19.03 -2.28 3.93
C ILE A 15 -19.53 -0.86 3.65
N GLY A 16 -18.63 0.14 3.67
CA GLY A 16 -18.99 1.54 3.42
C GLY A 16 -19.62 1.76 2.06
N GLY A 17 -19.08 1.14 1.01
CA GLY A 17 -19.61 1.22 -0.35
C GLY A 17 -20.98 0.55 -0.49
N SER A 18 -21.26 -0.49 0.30
CA SER A 18 -22.56 -1.15 0.30
C SER A 18 -23.67 -0.29 0.93
N PHE A 19 -23.31 0.55 1.91
CA PHE A 19 -24.22 1.52 2.55
C PHE A 19 -24.39 2.79 1.72
N VAL A 20 -23.31 3.29 1.11
CA VAL A 20 -23.28 4.59 0.44
C VAL A 20 -23.01 4.45 -1.06
N GLN A 21 -23.77 3.57 -1.69
CA GLN A 21 -23.66 3.33 -3.13
C GLN A 21 -24.02 4.59 -3.94
N GLY A 22 -23.22 4.91 -4.94
CA GLY A 22 -23.41 6.06 -5.82
C GLY A 22 -22.73 7.34 -5.32
N ASN A 23 -22.19 7.37 -4.09
CA ASN A 23 -21.56 8.57 -3.54
C ASN A 23 -20.12 8.29 -3.05
N ALA A 24 -19.16 8.58 -3.93
CA ALA A 24 -17.73 8.49 -3.64
C ALA A 24 -17.28 9.34 -2.44
N LEU A 25 -17.82 10.55 -2.27
CA LEU A 25 -17.37 11.46 -1.21
C LEU A 25 -17.70 10.89 0.17
N ALA A 26 -18.88 10.31 0.33
CA ALA A 26 -19.25 9.68 1.59
C ALA A 26 -18.44 8.40 1.87
N LEU A 27 -18.05 7.64 0.84
CA LEU A 27 -17.10 6.54 1.00
C LEU A 27 -15.71 7.03 1.43
N CYS A 28 -15.21 8.15 0.89
CA CYS A 28 -13.96 8.77 1.34
C CYS A 28 -14.00 9.05 2.85
N PHE A 29 -15.07 9.66 3.35
CA PHE A 29 -15.22 9.93 4.78
C PHE A 29 -15.29 8.63 5.60
N PHE A 30 -16.04 7.63 5.13
CA PHE A 30 -16.13 6.34 5.82
C PHE A 30 -14.76 5.65 5.91
N LYS A 31 -13.98 5.65 4.82
CA LYS A 31 -12.64 5.08 4.78
C LYS A 31 -11.66 5.84 5.68
N THR A 32 -11.69 7.17 5.67
CA THR A 32 -10.77 7.96 6.52
C THR A 32 -11.07 7.76 8.01
N TYR A 33 -12.33 7.79 8.43
CA TYR A 33 -12.68 7.55 9.84
C TYR A 33 -12.56 6.08 10.25
N GLY A 34 -12.88 5.14 9.36
CA GLY A 34 -12.92 3.72 9.66
C GLY A 34 -11.55 3.03 9.60
N PHE A 35 -10.74 3.33 8.58
CA PHE A 35 -9.46 2.65 8.37
C PHE A 35 -8.27 3.50 8.83
N VAL A 36 -8.18 4.76 8.41
CA VAL A 36 -6.99 5.59 8.67
C VAL A 36 -6.85 5.87 10.18
N THR A 37 -7.95 6.17 10.87
CA THR A 37 -7.93 6.33 12.34
C THR A 37 -7.49 5.06 13.06
N CYS A 38 -7.93 3.88 12.63
CA CYS A 38 -7.51 2.60 13.21
C CYS A 38 -6.01 2.31 12.97
N SER A 39 -5.50 2.60 11.77
CA SER A 39 -4.07 2.45 11.48
C SER A 39 -3.21 3.36 12.35
N HIS A 40 -3.62 4.63 12.54
CA HIS A 40 -2.93 5.53 13.46
C HIS A 40 -3.00 5.06 14.92
N ALA A 41 -4.15 4.56 15.38
CA ALA A 41 -4.30 4.02 16.73
C ALA A 41 -3.41 2.78 16.96
N LEU A 42 -3.25 1.94 15.93
CA LEU A 42 -2.36 0.77 15.99
C LEU A 42 -0.90 1.20 16.05
N SER A 43 -0.47 2.14 15.20
CA SER A 43 0.87 2.72 15.24
C SER A 43 1.19 3.35 16.61
N PHE A 44 0.25 4.15 17.13
CA PHE A 44 0.35 4.73 18.48
C PHE A 44 0.52 3.65 19.57
N SER A 45 -0.24 2.55 19.46
CA SER A 45 -0.15 1.42 20.41
C SER A 45 1.18 0.67 20.32
N ILE A 46 1.74 0.53 19.11
CA ILE A 46 3.07 -0.07 18.90
C ILE A 46 4.14 0.77 19.59
N ASP A 47 4.08 2.09 19.42
CA ASP A 47 5.06 2.99 20.02
C ASP A 47 4.95 3.04 21.55
N LEU A 48 3.73 3.04 22.10
CA LEU A 48 3.53 2.93 23.55
C LEU A 48 4.15 1.65 24.12
N LYS A 49 4.06 0.54 23.38
CA LYS A 49 4.68 -0.72 23.78
C LYS A 49 6.21 -0.64 23.78
N ILE A 50 6.79 -0.01 22.76
CA ILE A 50 8.24 0.25 22.71
C ILE A 50 8.66 1.15 23.87
N ALA A 51 7.93 2.24 24.11
CA ALA A 51 8.17 3.15 25.22
C ALA A 51 8.14 2.44 26.57
N HIS A 52 7.19 1.52 26.76
CA HIS A 52 7.12 0.68 27.95
C HIS A 52 8.37 -0.19 28.12
N TYR A 53 8.88 -0.80 27.05
CA TYR A 53 10.13 -1.58 27.09
C TYR A 53 11.37 -0.74 27.44
N VAL A 54 11.39 0.53 27.02
CA VAL A 54 12.50 1.47 27.30
C VAL A 54 12.29 2.23 28.62
N LYS A 55 11.21 1.93 29.36
CA LYS A 55 10.82 2.57 30.63
C LYS A 55 10.58 4.08 30.52
N ILE A 56 10.06 4.54 29.38
CA ILE A 56 9.65 5.93 29.20
C ILE A 56 8.21 6.09 29.75
N PRO A 57 7.94 7.11 30.58
CA PRO A 57 6.59 7.34 31.10
C PRO A 57 5.54 7.58 29.98
N PRO A 58 4.32 7.02 30.11
CA PRO A 58 3.29 7.05 29.06
C PRO A 58 2.77 8.45 28.73
N ARG A 59 2.79 9.37 29.71
CA ARG A 59 2.37 10.77 29.49
C ARG A 59 3.31 11.50 28.54
N PHE A 60 4.62 11.31 28.72
CA PHE A 60 5.62 11.95 27.87
C PHE A 60 5.58 11.41 26.45
N THR A 61 5.37 10.10 26.29
CA THR A 61 5.23 9.48 24.95
C THR A 61 3.96 9.91 24.24
N PHE A 62 2.84 10.08 24.96
CA PHE A 62 1.64 10.69 24.39
C PHE A 62 1.91 12.10 23.84
N PHE A 63 2.49 13.00 24.66
CA PHE A 63 2.79 14.36 24.19
C PHE A 63 3.83 14.38 23.07
N ALA A 64 4.84 13.51 23.13
CA ALA A 64 5.87 13.38 22.11
C ALA A 64 5.32 12.90 20.75
N GLN A 65 4.13 12.29 20.71
CA GLN A 65 3.49 11.89 19.46
C GLN A 65 2.40 12.87 19.03
N MET A 66 1.60 13.37 19.97
CA MET A 66 0.50 14.31 19.67
C MET A 66 1.00 15.67 19.18
N VAL A 67 2.07 16.22 19.78
CA VAL A 67 2.55 17.56 19.38
C VAL A 67 3.14 17.56 17.96
N PRO A 68 4.06 16.64 17.59
CA PRO A 68 4.57 16.60 16.22
C PRO A 68 3.51 16.24 15.18
N THR A 69 2.54 15.38 15.50
CA THR A 69 1.47 15.04 14.56
C THR A 69 0.55 16.22 14.28
N LEU A 70 0.24 17.04 15.29
CA LEU A 70 -0.49 18.30 15.10
C LEU A 70 0.28 19.25 14.19
N VAL A 71 1.58 19.48 14.47
CA VAL A 71 2.41 20.35 13.63
C VAL A 71 2.51 19.81 12.20
N SER A 72 2.76 18.50 12.06
CA SER A 72 2.82 17.82 10.76
C SER A 72 1.52 17.97 9.98
N THR A 73 0.36 17.93 10.65
CA THR A 73 -0.94 18.09 9.98
C THR A 73 -1.05 19.46 9.31
N PHE A 74 -0.66 20.54 10.00
CA PHE A 74 -0.66 21.89 9.40
C PHE A 74 0.34 22.02 8.25
N VAL A 75 1.55 21.48 8.41
CA VAL A 75 2.58 21.49 7.36
C VAL A 75 2.10 20.71 6.13
N SER A 76 1.57 19.51 6.31
CA SER A 76 1.04 18.69 5.21
C SER A 76 -0.13 19.37 4.49
N VAL A 77 -1.07 19.98 5.22
CA VAL A 77 -2.17 20.76 4.61
C VAL A 77 -1.62 21.96 3.82
N GLY A 78 -0.62 22.67 4.34
CA GLY A 78 0.01 23.77 3.64
C GLY A 78 0.69 23.34 2.33
N ILE A 79 1.41 22.21 2.35
CA ILE A 79 2.05 21.64 1.16
C ILE A 79 1.01 21.22 0.12
N VAL A 80 -0.05 20.52 0.52
CA VAL A 80 -1.12 20.10 -0.39
C VAL A 80 -1.83 21.31 -0.99
N SER A 81 -2.12 22.33 -0.16
CA SER A 81 -2.72 23.58 -0.63
C SER A 81 -1.84 24.25 -1.70
N TYR A 82 -0.53 24.33 -1.49
CA TYR A 82 0.40 24.84 -2.50
C TYR A 82 0.40 24.00 -3.79
N GLN A 83 0.45 22.68 -3.66
CA GLN A 83 0.50 21.75 -4.80
C GLN A 83 -0.74 21.88 -5.68
N VAL A 84 -1.95 21.98 -5.11
CA VAL A 84 -3.20 22.06 -5.88
C VAL A 84 -3.28 23.31 -6.77
N HIS A 85 -2.56 24.39 -6.45
CA HIS A 85 -2.49 25.59 -7.29
C HIS A 85 -1.53 25.47 -8.47
N LEU A 86 -0.76 24.38 -8.58
CA LEU A 86 0.11 24.13 -9.72
C LEU A 86 -0.72 23.74 -10.95
N LYS A 87 -0.41 24.36 -12.09
CA LYS A 87 -1.07 24.05 -13.37
C LYS A 87 -0.75 22.61 -13.78
N ASP A 88 -1.78 21.90 -14.27
CA ASP A 88 -1.68 20.53 -14.78
C ASP A 88 -1.15 19.50 -13.77
N ILE A 89 -1.36 19.74 -12.45
CA ILE A 89 -0.97 18.77 -11.41
C ILE A 89 -1.67 17.42 -11.58
N CYS A 90 -0.98 16.34 -11.23
CA CYS A 90 -1.44 14.96 -11.40
C CYS A 90 -1.66 14.53 -12.85
N THR A 91 -1.09 15.28 -13.82
CA THR A 91 -1.01 14.89 -15.23
C THR A 91 0.45 14.65 -15.64
N GLU A 92 0.66 14.01 -16.78
CA GLU A 92 2.02 13.78 -17.33
C GLU A 92 2.77 15.08 -17.65
N LYS A 93 2.04 16.18 -17.88
CA LYS A 93 2.61 17.50 -18.19
C LYS A 93 2.88 18.34 -16.95
N ALA A 94 2.65 17.80 -15.76
CA ALA A 94 2.81 18.54 -14.50
C ALA A 94 4.23 19.11 -14.36
N PRO A 95 4.37 20.37 -13.91
CA PRO A 95 5.67 20.93 -13.58
C PRO A 95 6.35 20.06 -12.51
N PHE A 96 7.66 19.85 -12.65
CA PHE A 96 8.46 19.04 -11.73
C PHE A 96 8.04 17.57 -11.59
N LYS A 97 7.27 17.02 -12.55
CA LYS A 97 6.80 15.62 -12.56
C LYS A 97 5.92 15.26 -11.35
N PHE A 98 5.06 16.18 -10.90
CA PHE A 98 4.04 15.89 -9.89
C PHE A 98 2.87 15.06 -10.48
N THR A 99 3.10 13.75 -10.66
CA THR A 99 2.16 12.81 -11.32
C THR A 99 1.16 12.11 -10.38
N CYS A 100 1.25 12.34 -9.06
CA CYS A 100 0.27 11.90 -8.04
C CYS A 100 -0.20 10.42 -8.07
N PRO A 101 0.68 9.41 -8.22
CA PRO A 101 0.27 8.01 -8.41
C PRO A 101 -0.54 7.40 -7.24
N ASN A 102 -0.23 7.80 -6.01
CA ASN A 102 -0.98 7.32 -4.83
C ASN A 102 -2.40 7.90 -4.79
N GLN A 103 -2.57 9.16 -5.21
CA GLN A 103 -3.87 9.84 -5.19
C GLN A 103 -4.79 9.32 -6.29
N THR A 104 -4.24 9.03 -7.48
CA THR A 104 -5.00 8.43 -8.57
C THR A 104 -5.46 7.01 -8.23
N SER A 105 -4.62 6.24 -7.53
CA SER A 105 -4.99 4.91 -7.02
C SER A 105 -6.11 5.00 -5.97
N PHE A 106 -6.02 5.95 -5.03
CA PHE A 106 -7.07 6.19 -4.04
C PHE A 106 -8.39 6.62 -4.71
N PHE A 107 -8.34 7.54 -5.66
CA PHE A 107 -9.51 7.99 -6.43
C PHE A 107 -10.16 6.85 -7.21
N THR A 108 -9.35 6.00 -7.85
CA THR A 108 -9.83 4.82 -8.57
C THR A 108 -10.54 3.86 -7.63
N GLY A 109 -9.97 3.59 -6.45
CA GLY A 109 -10.60 2.77 -5.42
C GLY A 109 -11.94 3.31 -4.97
N VAL A 110 -12.01 4.59 -4.61
CA VAL A 110 -13.25 5.24 -4.16
C VAL A 110 -14.32 5.27 -5.27
N THR A 111 -13.91 5.43 -6.53
CA THR A 111 -14.84 5.38 -7.66
C THR A 111 -15.40 3.96 -7.81
N LEU A 112 -14.53 2.96 -7.81
CA LEU A 112 -14.92 1.57 -7.98
C LEU A 112 -15.81 1.07 -6.83
N TRP A 113 -15.40 1.29 -5.58
CA TRP A 113 -16.12 0.84 -4.39
C TRP A 113 -17.28 1.76 -3.97
N GLY A 114 -17.24 3.04 -4.34
CA GLY A 114 -18.21 4.05 -3.89
C GLY A 114 -19.24 4.42 -4.96
N THR A 115 -18.81 4.92 -6.13
CA THR A 115 -19.76 5.36 -7.17
C THR A 115 -20.42 4.18 -7.87
N VAL A 116 -19.67 3.17 -8.30
CA VAL A 116 -20.25 1.96 -8.90
C VAL A 116 -20.91 1.11 -7.81
N GLY A 117 -20.18 0.97 -6.69
CA GLY A 117 -20.65 0.32 -5.49
C GLY A 117 -20.58 -1.20 -5.54
N PRO A 118 -20.50 -1.87 -4.38
CA PRO A 118 -20.19 -3.29 -4.36
C PRO A 118 -21.31 -4.17 -4.90
N LYS A 119 -22.57 -3.73 -4.77
CA LYS A 119 -23.74 -4.47 -5.26
C LYS A 119 -23.73 -4.67 -6.77
N ARG A 120 -23.13 -3.75 -7.54
CA ARG A 120 -23.08 -3.85 -9.01
C ARG A 120 -21.86 -4.63 -9.50
N LEU A 121 -20.75 -4.60 -8.76
CA LEU A 121 -19.51 -5.27 -9.14
C LEU A 121 -19.43 -6.72 -8.65
N TRP A 122 -19.88 -6.98 -7.41
CA TRP A 122 -19.80 -8.28 -6.75
C TRP A 122 -21.18 -8.88 -6.39
N GLY A 123 -22.28 -8.21 -6.75
CA GLY A 123 -23.62 -8.77 -6.61
C GLY A 123 -23.94 -9.82 -7.68
N VAL A 124 -25.13 -10.41 -7.63
CA VAL A 124 -25.54 -11.46 -8.57
C VAL A 124 -25.44 -10.96 -10.02
N GLY A 125 -24.58 -11.61 -10.84
CA GLY A 125 -24.31 -11.22 -12.23
C GLY A 125 -23.25 -10.12 -12.41
N GLY A 126 -22.58 -9.69 -11.34
CA GLY A 126 -21.48 -8.73 -11.39
C GLY A 126 -20.17 -9.34 -11.91
N GLN A 127 -19.37 -8.53 -12.61
CA GLN A 127 -18.12 -8.97 -13.26
C GLN A 127 -17.08 -9.54 -12.28
N TYR A 128 -17.07 -9.09 -11.02
CA TYR A 128 -16.07 -9.49 -10.02
C TYR A 128 -16.64 -10.43 -8.95
N SER A 129 -17.86 -10.95 -9.10
CA SER A 129 -18.51 -11.81 -8.10
C SER A 129 -17.66 -13.01 -7.68
N GLU A 130 -16.93 -13.61 -8.62
CA GLU A 130 -16.03 -14.75 -8.37
C GLU A 130 -14.90 -14.41 -7.39
N THR A 131 -14.48 -13.14 -7.31
CA THR A 131 -13.42 -12.73 -6.37
C THR A 131 -13.86 -12.81 -4.90
N LEU A 132 -15.18 -12.82 -4.62
CA LEU A 132 -15.70 -13.02 -3.28
C LEU A 132 -15.39 -14.42 -2.72
N VAL A 133 -15.08 -15.40 -3.58
CA VAL A 133 -14.64 -16.74 -3.16
C VAL A 133 -13.34 -16.66 -2.33
N GLY A 134 -12.57 -15.58 -2.45
CA GLY A 134 -11.41 -15.33 -1.60
C GLY A 134 -11.72 -15.31 -0.10
N PHE A 135 -12.91 -14.85 0.31
CA PHE A 135 -13.31 -14.81 1.73
C PHE A 135 -13.45 -16.22 2.35
N PRO A 136 -14.29 -17.14 1.82
CA PRO A 136 -14.37 -18.49 2.35
C PRO A 136 -13.06 -19.27 2.17
N VAL A 137 -12.32 -19.06 1.07
CA VAL A 137 -10.98 -19.67 0.91
C VAL A 137 -10.04 -19.23 2.02
N GLY A 138 -10.05 -17.95 2.41
CA GLY A 138 -9.29 -17.45 3.54
C GLY A 138 -9.61 -18.16 4.85
N ILE A 139 -10.91 -18.35 5.16
CA ILE A 139 -11.36 -19.09 6.34
C ILE A 139 -10.87 -20.54 6.30
N VAL A 140 -11.05 -21.21 5.15
CA VAL A 140 -10.62 -22.61 4.96
C VAL A 140 -9.12 -22.75 5.16
N VAL A 141 -8.31 -21.85 4.62
CA VAL A 141 -6.84 -21.86 4.81
C VAL A 141 -6.49 -21.75 6.29
N VAL A 142 -7.06 -20.79 7.02
CA VAL A 142 -6.77 -20.63 8.46
C VAL A 142 -7.18 -21.88 9.25
N VAL A 143 -8.36 -22.44 8.96
CA VAL A 143 -8.84 -23.67 9.62
C VAL A 143 -7.93 -24.86 9.31
N ILE A 144 -7.48 -25.03 8.06
CA ILE A 144 -6.54 -26.09 7.68
C ILE A 144 -5.24 -25.97 8.47
N PHE A 145 -4.64 -24.78 8.54
CA PHE A 145 -3.40 -24.56 9.31
C PHE A 145 -3.61 -24.80 10.82
N TRP A 146 -4.77 -24.44 11.36
CA TRP A 146 -5.12 -24.71 12.75
C TRP A 146 -5.27 -26.21 13.03
N VAL A 147 -6.01 -26.94 12.20
CA VAL A 147 -6.20 -28.39 12.31
C VAL A 147 -4.86 -29.12 12.19
N LEU A 148 -4.07 -28.82 11.16
CA LEU A 148 -2.74 -29.39 10.99
C LEU A 148 -1.85 -29.11 12.22
N GLY A 149 -1.97 -27.92 12.81
CA GLY A 149 -1.21 -27.54 14.01
C GLY A 149 -1.57 -28.39 15.23
N LYS A 150 -2.82 -28.82 15.33
CA LYS A 150 -3.32 -29.70 16.39
C LYS A 150 -2.91 -31.16 16.19
N TYR A 151 -2.93 -31.66 14.95
CA TYR A 151 -2.53 -33.04 14.64
C TYR A 151 -1.01 -33.24 14.62
N PHE A 152 -0.23 -32.25 14.18
CA PHE A 152 1.22 -32.32 14.06
C PHE A 152 1.96 -31.29 14.93
N PRO A 153 1.79 -31.31 16.26
CA PRO A 153 2.32 -30.27 17.14
C PRO A 153 3.85 -30.20 17.15
N LYS A 154 4.54 -31.30 16.82
CA LYS A 154 6.01 -31.38 16.79
C LYS A 154 6.64 -30.91 15.47
N ASN A 155 5.86 -30.65 14.42
CA ASN A 155 6.40 -30.25 13.13
C ASN A 155 6.94 -28.81 13.17
N ARG A 156 8.26 -28.65 12.98
CA ARG A 156 8.93 -27.34 13.02
C ARG A 156 8.49 -26.41 11.90
N VAL A 157 8.18 -26.94 10.71
CA VAL A 157 7.79 -26.14 9.54
C VAL A 157 6.43 -25.50 9.79
N LEU A 158 5.45 -26.30 10.20
CA LEU A 158 4.09 -25.83 10.43
C LEU A 158 4.00 -24.79 11.56
N ARG A 159 4.87 -24.90 12.58
CA ARG A 159 4.97 -23.91 13.65
C ARG A 159 5.63 -22.59 13.20
N ALA A 160 6.49 -22.64 12.18
CA ALA A 160 7.16 -21.45 11.64
C ALA A 160 6.27 -20.73 10.60
N THR A 161 5.45 -21.46 9.85
CA THR A 161 4.59 -20.89 8.81
C THR A 161 3.39 -20.17 9.41
N HIS A 162 3.29 -18.87 9.13
CA HIS A 162 2.13 -18.05 9.51
C HIS A 162 1.29 -17.77 8.26
N PRO A 163 0.09 -18.37 8.11
CA PRO A 163 -0.70 -18.26 6.88
C PRO A 163 -1.06 -16.81 6.54
N VAL A 164 -1.35 -15.99 7.55
CA VAL A 164 -1.64 -14.56 7.37
C VAL A 164 -0.44 -13.80 6.79
N ALA A 165 0.78 -14.09 7.27
CA ALA A 165 1.99 -13.42 6.77
C ALA A 165 2.29 -13.81 5.31
N LEU A 166 2.02 -15.07 4.95
CA LEU A 166 2.20 -15.57 3.59
C LEU A 166 1.21 -14.93 2.62
N LEU A 167 -0.07 -14.84 2.99
CA LEU A 167 -1.10 -14.23 2.15
C LEU A 167 -0.94 -12.70 2.04
N ASN A 168 -0.47 -12.05 3.11
CA ASN A 168 -0.22 -10.62 3.10
C ASN A 168 0.87 -10.21 2.10
N GLY A 169 1.85 -11.09 1.85
CA GLY A 169 2.86 -10.87 0.81
C GLY A 169 2.23 -10.67 -0.57
N GLY A 170 1.23 -11.47 -0.92
CA GLY A 170 0.52 -11.35 -2.20
C GLY A 170 -0.23 -10.03 -2.37
N MET A 171 -0.71 -9.43 -1.27
CA MET A 171 -1.40 -8.14 -1.30
C MET A 171 -0.44 -6.97 -1.58
N TYR A 172 0.79 -7.03 -1.04
CA TYR A 172 1.83 -6.03 -1.32
C TYR A 172 2.33 -6.04 -2.77
N TRP A 173 1.98 -7.08 -3.54
CA TRP A 173 2.45 -7.23 -4.92
C TRP A 173 1.54 -6.52 -5.91
N ALA A 174 0.26 -6.33 -5.61
CA ALA A 174 -0.65 -5.61 -6.51
C ALA A 174 -0.45 -4.08 -6.40
N PRO A 175 -0.52 -3.31 -7.51
CA PRO A 175 -0.72 -3.71 -8.91
C PRO A 175 0.59 -3.94 -9.69
N TYR A 176 1.73 -3.95 -9.01
CA TYR A 176 3.05 -4.01 -9.66
C TYR A 176 3.43 -5.43 -10.11
N ASN A 177 4.26 -5.51 -11.15
CA ASN A 177 4.76 -6.78 -11.65
C ASN A 177 5.77 -7.41 -10.65
N LEU A 178 5.84 -8.75 -10.63
CA LEU A 178 6.76 -9.53 -9.81
C LEU A 178 8.21 -9.06 -9.98
N CYS A 179 8.58 -8.62 -11.18
CA CYS A 179 9.91 -8.10 -11.52
C CYS A 179 10.36 -6.91 -10.66
N TYR A 180 9.44 -6.08 -10.13
CA TYR A 180 9.80 -4.94 -9.28
C TYR A 180 10.12 -5.34 -7.84
N ILE A 181 9.60 -6.48 -7.38
CA ILE A 181 9.71 -6.93 -5.99
C ILE A 181 10.73 -8.05 -5.85
N TRP A 182 10.88 -8.88 -6.88
CA TRP A 182 11.82 -10.01 -6.91
C TRP A 182 13.27 -9.61 -6.55
N PRO A 183 13.81 -8.45 -6.98
CA PRO A 183 15.17 -8.03 -6.60
C PRO A 183 15.38 -7.90 -5.08
N ALA A 184 14.32 -7.65 -4.30
CA ALA A 184 14.41 -7.60 -2.85
C ALA A 184 14.60 -8.99 -2.22
N VAL A 185 14.17 -10.07 -2.89
CA VAL A 185 14.19 -11.44 -2.35
C VAL A 185 15.62 -11.97 -2.17
N PRO A 186 16.54 -11.88 -3.15
CA PRO A 186 17.94 -12.27 -2.95
C PRO A 186 18.63 -11.46 -1.85
N VAL A 187 18.36 -10.15 -1.76
CA VAL A 187 18.94 -9.28 -0.71
C VAL A 187 18.43 -9.68 0.67
N ALA A 188 17.12 -9.94 0.80
CA ALA A 188 16.51 -10.43 2.02
C ALA A 188 17.05 -11.82 2.40
N PHE A 189 17.21 -12.73 1.44
CA PHE A 189 17.82 -14.04 1.65
C PHE A 189 19.26 -13.92 2.17
N LEU A 190 20.07 -13.06 1.54
CA LEU A 190 21.43 -12.80 1.98
C LEU A 190 21.46 -12.30 3.43
N SER A 191 20.64 -11.31 3.78
CA SER A 191 20.59 -10.78 5.15
C SER A 191 20.07 -11.82 6.16
N TRP A 192 18.88 -12.36 5.93
CA TRP A 192 18.14 -13.15 6.93
C TRP A 192 18.55 -14.61 7.01
N ILE A 193 19.07 -15.20 5.93
CA ILE A 193 19.45 -16.62 5.89
C ILE A 193 20.97 -16.79 5.93
N TYR A 194 21.74 -16.00 5.17
CA TYR A 194 23.19 -16.15 5.13
C TYR A 194 23.89 -15.39 6.27
N ILE A 195 23.73 -14.06 6.33
CA ILE A 195 24.43 -13.21 7.30
C ILE A 195 23.96 -13.50 8.73
N LYS A 196 22.64 -13.59 8.97
CA LYS A 196 22.11 -13.88 10.30
C LYS A 196 22.60 -15.20 10.90
N LYS A 197 22.77 -16.25 10.07
CA LYS A 197 23.24 -17.57 10.54
C LYS A 197 24.74 -17.60 10.84
N ARG A 198 25.56 -16.90 10.04
CA ARG A 198 27.04 -16.93 10.17
C ARG A 198 27.59 -15.82 11.07
N PHE A 199 26.98 -14.63 11.07
CA PHE A 199 27.48 -13.41 11.71
C PHE A 199 26.38 -12.73 12.51
N LEU A 200 25.86 -13.42 13.53
CA LEU A 200 24.74 -12.94 14.33
C LEU A 200 25.02 -11.58 15.01
N THR A 201 26.23 -11.40 15.55
CA THR A 201 26.64 -10.15 16.22
C THR A 201 26.66 -8.94 15.29
N LEU A 202 27.10 -9.14 14.04
CA LEU A 202 27.07 -8.09 13.02
C LEU A 202 25.62 -7.79 12.62
N TRP A 203 24.83 -8.83 12.37
CA TRP A 203 23.45 -8.71 11.93
C TRP A 203 22.58 -7.97 12.94
N SER A 204 22.65 -8.34 14.23
CA SER A 204 21.83 -7.72 15.27
C SER A 204 22.16 -6.25 15.50
N LYS A 205 23.41 -5.84 15.27
CA LYS A 205 23.86 -4.47 15.50
C LYS A 205 23.58 -3.55 14.31
N TYR A 206 23.78 -4.03 13.08
CA TYR A 206 23.82 -3.16 11.90
C TYR A 206 22.67 -3.37 10.91
N ASN A 207 21.98 -4.51 10.91
CA ASN A 207 20.99 -4.79 9.85
C ASN A 207 19.86 -3.75 9.79
N PHE A 208 19.27 -3.42 10.94
CA PHE A 208 18.20 -2.41 11.00
C PHE A 208 18.72 -0.99 10.72
N VAL A 209 19.93 -0.66 11.19
CA VAL A 209 20.56 0.64 10.94
C VAL A 209 20.86 0.81 9.45
N LEU A 210 21.36 -0.24 8.78
CA LEU A 210 21.63 -0.25 7.34
C LEU A 210 20.33 -0.09 6.53
N SER A 211 19.26 -0.78 6.93
CA SER A 211 17.93 -0.63 6.30
C SER A 211 17.40 0.81 6.42
N ALA A 212 17.55 1.42 7.60
CA ALA A 212 17.19 2.82 7.82
C ALA A 212 18.07 3.77 6.99
N ALA A 213 19.38 3.49 6.91
CA ALA A 213 20.33 4.27 6.14
C ALA A 213 20.04 4.25 4.64
N PHE A 214 19.65 3.11 4.06
CA PHE A 214 19.22 3.05 2.66
C PHE A 214 17.97 3.88 2.40
N SER A 215 16.98 3.80 3.29
CA SER A 215 15.74 4.59 3.17
C SER A 215 16.02 6.09 3.25
N ALA A 216 16.83 6.51 4.21
CA ALA A 216 17.25 7.90 4.37
C ALA A 216 18.13 8.38 3.19
N GLY A 217 19.03 7.53 2.70
CA GLY A 217 19.90 7.81 1.56
C GLY A 217 19.12 8.06 0.27
N ILE A 218 18.07 7.28 0.02
CA ILE A 218 17.17 7.51 -1.12
C ILE A 218 16.47 8.86 -0.99
N ALA A 219 15.94 9.20 0.20
CA ALA A 219 15.28 10.48 0.42
C ALA A 219 16.21 11.69 0.24
N ILE A 220 17.43 11.62 0.78
CA ILE A 220 18.45 12.67 0.60
C ILE A 220 18.87 12.78 -0.87
N SER A 221 19.07 11.64 -1.55
CA SER A 221 19.41 11.62 -2.98
C SER A 221 18.31 12.27 -3.82
N ALA A 222 17.04 12.00 -3.52
CA ALA A 222 15.90 12.61 -4.22
C ALA A 222 15.87 14.13 -4.06
N ILE A 223 16.16 14.66 -2.86
CA ILE A 223 16.26 16.11 -2.63
C ILE A 223 17.39 16.73 -3.47
N ILE A 224 18.56 16.10 -3.48
CA ILE A 224 19.72 16.56 -4.27
C ILE A 224 19.37 16.56 -5.77
N GLN A 225 18.77 15.48 -6.28
CA GLN A 225 18.36 15.37 -7.68
C GLN A 225 17.28 16.39 -8.06
N PHE A 226 16.35 16.68 -7.14
CA PHE A 226 15.31 17.68 -7.36
C PHE A 226 15.93 19.06 -7.60
N PHE A 227 16.79 19.54 -6.68
CA PHE A 227 17.39 20.87 -6.79
C PHE A 227 18.47 20.98 -7.88
N ALA A 228 19.21 19.91 -8.13
CA ALA A 228 20.27 19.92 -9.14
C ALA A 228 19.75 19.80 -10.58
N LEU A 229 18.73 18.95 -10.80
CA LEU A 229 18.27 18.59 -12.15
C LEU A 229 16.83 19.01 -12.42
N THR A 230 15.89 18.50 -11.61
CA THR A 230 14.44 18.64 -11.89
C THR A 230 13.99 20.09 -11.85
N TYR A 231 14.50 20.87 -10.89
CA TYR A 231 14.19 22.30 -10.75
C TYR A 231 14.69 23.12 -11.94
N ARG A 232 15.79 22.69 -12.59
CA ARG A 232 16.35 23.34 -13.78
C ARG A 232 15.77 22.78 -15.09
N GLY A 233 14.82 21.86 -15.03
CA GLY A 233 14.22 21.22 -16.20
C GLY A 233 15.14 20.26 -16.95
N ILE A 234 16.25 19.81 -16.34
CA ILE A 234 17.21 18.91 -16.98
C ILE A 234 16.70 17.48 -16.85
N ASN A 235 16.37 16.85 -17.98
CA ASN A 235 16.04 15.43 -18.05
C ASN A 235 17.27 14.63 -18.48
N MET A 236 17.72 13.69 -17.65
CA MET A 236 18.74 12.72 -18.04
C MET A 236 18.10 11.51 -18.71
N ASP A 237 18.43 11.32 -19.97
CA ASP A 237 18.04 10.15 -20.75
C ASP A 237 19.06 9.01 -20.51
N TRP A 238 18.67 8.03 -19.69
CA TRP A 238 19.50 6.85 -19.41
C TRP A 238 18.60 5.65 -19.11
N TRP A 239 19.18 4.45 -19.27
CA TRP A 239 18.45 3.19 -19.16
C TRP A 239 17.59 3.09 -17.89
N GLY A 240 18.09 3.47 -16.72
CA GLY A 240 17.34 3.34 -15.46
C GLY A 240 16.17 4.30 -15.31
N ASN A 241 16.14 5.42 -16.04
CA ASN A 241 14.96 6.30 -16.10
C ASN A 241 13.93 5.78 -17.10
N ASN A 242 14.38 5.15 -18.20
CA ASN A 242 13.49 4.74 -19.27
C ASN A 242 12.88 3.36 -19.06
N VAL A 243 13.63 2.44 -18.45
CA VAL A 243 13.23 1.03 -18.35
C VAL A 243 11.91 0.85 -17.60
N VAL A 244 11.60 1.75 -16.65
CA VAL A 244 10.36 1.73 -15.90
C VAL A 244 9.13 2.06 -16.77
N ASN A 245 9.34 2.79 -17.87
CA ASN A 245 8.30 3.15 -18.83
C ASN A 245 8.34 2.30 -20.10
N MET A 246 9.26 1.34 -20.22
CA MET A 246 9.31 0.45 -21.38
C MET A 246 8.27 -0.66 -21.23
N GLY A 247 7.48 -0.90 -22.29
CA GLY A 247 6.51 -1.99 -22.32
C GLY A 247 5.14 -1.59 -21.76
N CYS A 248 4.52 -2.54 -21.06
CA CYS A 248 3.13 -2.42 -20.61
C CYS A 248 2.98 -1.54 -19.36
N GLU A 249 4.10 -1.22 -18.72
CA GLU A 249 4.23 -0.37 -17.55
C GLU A 249 4.13 1.12 -17.91
N GLY A 250 4.66 1.53 -19.07
CA GLY A 250 4.55 2.91 -19.55
C GLY A 250 3.37 3.15 -20.50
N THR A 251 2.93 2.12 -21.24
CA THR A 251 1.73 2.19 -22.09
C THR A 251 0.83 1.01 -21.75
N ALA A 252 -0.40 1.28 -21.30
CA ALA A 252 -1.31 0.21 -20.89
C ALA A 252 -1.48 -0.83 -22.01
N CYS A 253 -1.11 -2.09 -21.73
CA CYS A 253 -1.37 -3.24 -22.60
C CYS A 253 -2.63 -3.97 -22.13
N PRO A 254 -3.83 -3.61 -22.59
CA PRO A 254 -5.03 -4.34 -22.21
C PRO A 254 -4.96 -5.76 -22.79
N LEU A 255 -5.14 -6.76 -21.93
CA LEU A 255 -5.24 -8.17 -22.36
C LEU A 255 -6.51 -8.38 -23.21
N ASN A 256 -7.61 -7.73 -22.82
CA ASN A 256 -8.89 -7.78 -23.52
C ASN A 256 -9.19 -6.40 -24.14
N LYS A 257 -9.44 -6.38 -25.45
CA LYS A 257 -9.91 -5.18 -26.16
C LYS A 257 -11.40 -5.36 -26.46
N LEU A 258 -12.16 -4.28 -26.31
CA LEU A 258 -13.54 -4.26 -26.77
C LEU A 258 -13.58 -4.39 -28.30
N PRO A 259 -14.51 -5.18 -28.86
CA PRO A 259 -14.87 -5.13 -30.27
C PRO A 259 -15.23 -3.71 -30.70
N GLU A 260 -15.03 -3.38 -31.98
CA GLU A 260 -15.39 -2.07 -32.51
C GLU A 260 -16.89 -1.78 -32.30
N GLY A 261 -17.20 -0.71 -31.56
CA GLY A 261 -18.57 -0.29 -31.26
C GLY A 261 -19.11 -0.77 -29.90
N GLU A 262 -18.39 -1.61 -29.17
CA GLU A 262 -18.75 -1.95 -27.79
C GLU A 262 -18.14 -0.95 -26.79
N PHE A 263 -18.90 -0.64 -25.74
CA PHE A 263 -18.51 0.29 -24.68
C PHE A 263 -18.56 -0.41 -23.32
N PHE A 264 -17.71 0.01 -22.38
CA PHE A 264 -17.88 -0.38 -20.99
C PHE A 264 -19.10 0.33 -20.41
N GLY A 265 -20.22 -0.41 -20.29
CA GLY A 265 -21.50 0.13 -19.78
C GLY A 265 -22.47 0.52 -20.91
N PRO A 266 -23.56 1.24 -20.58
CA PRO A 266 -24.53 1.67 -21.59
C PRO A 266 -23.88 2.60 -22.62
N ALA A 267 -24.35 2.51 -23.87
CA ALA A 267 -23.82 3.30 -24.97
C ALA A 267 -23.86 4.81 -24.66
N PRO A 268 -22.92 5.61 -25.19
CA PRO A 268 -22.92 7.06 -25.02
C PRO A 268 -24.31 7.65 -25.33
N GLY A 269 -24.93 8.31 -24.34
CA GLY A 269 -26.28 8.87 -24.46
C GLY A 269 -27.41 8.05 -23.84
N HIS A 270 -27.14 6.86 -23.30
CA HIS A 270 -28.12 6.02 -22.59
C HIS A 270 -27.82 5.96 -21.07
N TYR A 271 -27.44 7.08 -20.47
CA TYR A 271 -27.25 7.21 -19.03
C TYR A 271 -28.56 7.66 -18.39
N ASN A 272 -29.52 6.73 -18.23
CA ASN A 272 -30.70 6.95 -17.38
C ASN A 272 -30.38 6.58 -15.93
#